data_AF-A0A9X1X912-F1
#
_entry.id   AF-A0A9X1X912-F1
#
_cell.length_a   1.000
_cell.length_b   1.000
_cell.length_c   1.000
_cell.angle_alpha   90.00
_cell.angle_beta   90.00
_cell.angle_gamma   90.00
#
_symmetry.space_group_name_H-M   'P 1'
#
loop_
_entity.id
_entity.type
_entity.pdbx_description
1 polymer ?
#
loop_
_entity_poly.entity_id
_entity_poly.type
_entity_poly.pdbx_seq_one_letter_code
_entity_poly.pdbx_strand_id
1 'polypeptide(L)' 'MSREQDYTEKPKNSSMTPNFKEMKEHGKVMEKMSTNEDVEKRGKTPDPAQYEHNNKKKNNQ' A
#
# COMPACT_ATOMS: atom_id res chain seq x y z
N MET A 1 -11.56 7.35 31.79
CA MET A 1 -10.69 8.40 31.23
C MET A 1 -10.48 8.10 29.76
N SER A 2 -10.62 9.12 28.93
CA SER A 2 -10.79 9.12 27.49
C SER A 2 -9.59 8.53 26.73
N ARG A 3 -9.86 7.71 25.71
CA ARG A 3 -8.86 7.13 24.79
C ARG A 3 -8.44 8.18 23.75
N GLU A 4 -7.84 9.28 24.21
CA GLU A 4 -7.49 10.45 23.39
C GLU A 4 -5.98 10.62 23.20
N GLN A 5 -5.17 9.62 23.53
CA GLN A 5 -3.73 9.70 23.40
C GLN A 5 -3.22 8.47 22.66
N ASP A 6 -3.10 8.58 21.33
CA ASP A 6 -2.23 7.77 20.45
C ASP A 6 -2.19 8.37 19.00
N TYR A 7 -2.35 9.69 18.87
CA TYR A 7 -2.28 10.39 17.57
C TYR A 7 -1.04 11.26 17.42
N THR A 8 -0.28 11.48 18.50
CA THR A 8 0.82 12.46 18.52
C THR A 8 2.12 11.93 17.93
N GLU A 9 2.27 10.61 17.78
CA GLU A 9 3.53 9.99 17.33
C GLU A 9 3.34 8.96 16.19
N LYS A 10 2.30 9.11 15.36
CA LYS A 10 2.24 8.31 14.13
C LYS A 10 3.30 8.84 13.16
N PRO A 11 4.18 7.99 12.62
CA PRO A 11 5.11 8.41 11.58
C PRO A 11 4.32 9.10 10.46
N LYS A 12 4.72 10.30 10.03
CA LYS A 12 4.01 11.08 8.99
C LYS A 12 3.81 10.30 7.68
N ASN A 13 4.59 9.25 7.49
CA ASN A 13 4.63 8.35 6.34
C ASN A 13 3.91 7.00 6.58
N SER A 14 3.27 6.79 7.73
CA SER A 14 2.63 5.51 8.10
C SER A 14 1.10 5.56 8.16
N SER A 15 0.47 6.72 7.95
CA SER A 15 -0.99 6.84 7.98
C SER A 15 -1.55 7.02 6.58
N MET A 16 -2.61 6.27 6.27
CA MET A 16 -3.55 6.61 5.19
C MET A 16 -3.89 8.11 5.27
N THR A 17 -4.08 8.77 4.12
CA THR A 17 -4.39 10.20 4.05
C THR A 17 -5.46 10.60 5.06
N PRO A 18 -5.23 11.61 5.91
CA PRO A 18 -6.11 11.96 7.04
C PRO A 18 -7.46 12.54 6.62
N ASN A 19 -7.64 12.97 5.36
CA ASN A 19 -8.88 13.57 4.89
C ASN A 19 -9.25 13.19 3.44
N PHE A 20 -10.53 13.33 3.11
CA PHE A 20 -11.11 12.97 1.81
C PHE A 20 -10.56 13.81 0.65
N LYS A 21 -10.21 15.08 0.91
CA LYS A 21 -9.67 15.97 -0.12
C LYS A 21 -8.31 15.48 -0.58
N GLU A 22 -7.42 15.17 0.36
CA GLU A 22 -6.10 14.60 0.07
C GLU A 22 -6.22 13.23 -0.60
N MET A 23 -7.12 12.36 -0.11
CA MET A 23 -7.40 11.06 -0.75
C MET A 23 -7.78 11.24 -2.23
N LYS A 24 -8.63 12.22 -2.55
CA LYS A 24 -9.04 12.53 -3.93
C LYS A 24 -7.88 13.07 -4.77
N GLU A 25 -7.02 13.90 -4.20
CA GLU A 25 -5.84 14.43 -4.89
C GLU A 25 -4.81 13.32 -5.19
N HIS A 26 -4.54 12.44 -4.23
CA HIS A 26 -3.69 11.28 -4.42
C HIS A 26 -4.27 10.28 -5.44
N GLY A 27 -5.59 10.06 -5.42
CA GLY A 27 -6.28 9.21 -6.40
C GLY A 27 -6.04 9.65 -7.85
N LYS A 28 -6.06 10.96 -8.13
CA LYS A 28 -5.78 11.50 -9.48
C LYS A 28 -4.36 11.19 -9.98
N VAL A 29 -3.40 11.07 -9.07
CA VAL A 29 -2.02 10.72 -9.41
C VAL A 29 -1.94 9.23 -9.73
N MET A 30 -2.61 8.40 -8.92
CA MET A 30 -2.70 6.94 -9.11
C MET A 30 -3.43 6.57 -10.41
N GLU A 31 -4.48 7.29 -10.78
CA GLU A 31 -5.23 7.09 -12.05
C GLU A 31 -4.34 7.20 -13.29
N LYS A 32 -3.22 7.95 -13.20
CA LYS A 32 -2.27 8.12 -14.32
C LYS A 32 -1.17 7.06 -14.34
N MET A 33 -1.02 6.27 -13.27
CA MET A 33 -0.02 5.22 -13.20
C MET A 33 -0.46 4.02 -14.04
N SER A 34 0.49 3.41 -14.75
CA SER A 34 0.24 2.22 -15.55
C SER A 34 0.17 0.99 -14.63
N THR A 35 -0.76 0.08 -14.89
CA THR A 35 -0.82 -1.20 -14.19
C THR A 35 0.31 -2.13 -14.65
N ASN A 36 0.60 -3.19 -13.90
CA ASN A 36 1.57 -4.20 -14.33
C ASN A 36 1.21 -4.80 -15.70
N GLU A 37 -0.07 -5.02 -15.99
CA GLU A 37 -0.53 -5.49 -17.30
C GLU A 37 -0.21 -4.49 -18.43
N ASP A 38 -0.38 -3.19 -18.18
CA ASP A 38 -0.05 -2.15 -19.16
C ASP A 38 1.45 -2.02 -19.39
N VAL A 39 2.26 -2.24 -18.34
CA VAL A 39 3.72 -2.23 -18.40
C VAL A 39 4.22 -3.41 -19.24
N GLU A 40 3.68 -4.61 -19.03
CA GLU A 40 3.99 -5.81 -19.81
C GLU A 40 3.64 -5.63 -21.30
N LYS A 41 2.44 -5.11 -21.61
CA LYS A 41 2.01 -4.85 -23.01
C LYS A 41 2.93 -3.88 -23.74
N ARG A 42 3.63 -2.99 -23.02
CA ARG A 42 4.61 -2.04 -23.56
C ARG A 42 6.02 -2.63 -23.66
N GLY A 43 6.20 -3.91 -23.35
CA GLY A 43 7.50 -4.59 -23.40
C GLY A 43 8.45 -4.19 -22.28
N LYS A 44 7.95 -3.59 -21.19
CA LYS A 44 8.74 -3.23 -20.01
C LYS A 44 8.57 -4.28 -18.92
N THR A 45 9.54 -4.37 -18.01
CA THR A 45 9.47 -5.26 -16.86
C THR A 45 8.54 -4.67 -15.80
N PRO A 46 7.47 -5.39 -15.38
CA PRO A 46 6.56 -4.94 -14.32
C PRO A 46 7.19 -5.09 -12.93
N ASP A 47 6.56 -4.46 -11.93
CA ASP A 47 6.98 -4.63 -10.54
C ASP A 47 6.69 -6.05 -10.03
N PRO A 48 7.54 -6.62 -9.15
CA PRO A 48 7.33 -7.97 -8.62
C PRO A 48 6.00 -8.11 -7.89
N ALA A 49 5.28 -9.20 -8.17
CA ALA A 49 4.09 -9.56 -7.41
C ALA A 49 4.46 -9.85 -5.94
N GLN A 50 3.81 -9.13 -5.01
CA GLN A 50 3.95 -9.41 -3.59
C GLN A 50 3.07 -10.61 -3.23
N TYR A 51 3.70 -11.74 -2.91
CA TYR A 51 3.00 -12.90 -2.37
C TYR A 51 3.00 -12.84 -0.84
N GLU A 52 1.87 -13.15 -0.20
CA GLU A 52 1.88 -13.37 1.24
C GLU A 52 2.81 -14.55 1.54
N HIS A 53 3.84 -14.30 2.36
CA HIS A 53 4.66 -15.37 2.92
C HIS A 53 3.77 -16.18 3.87
N ASN A 54 3.09 -17.21 3.34
CA ASN A 54 2.60 -18.30 4.15
C ASN A 54 3.80 -18.93 4.83
N ASN A 55 4.07 -18.53 6.07
CA ASN A 55 5.00 -19.18 6.98
C ASN A 55 4.54 -20.63 7.16
N LYS A 56 4.95 -21.53 6.25
CA LYS A 56 4.88 -22.98 6.44
C LYS A 56 5.80 -23.32 7.61
N LYS A 57 5.25 -23.36 8.83
CA LYS A 57 5.81 -24.23 9.87
C LYS A 57 5.62 -25.66 9.37
N LYS A 58 6.67 -26.23 8.79
CA LYS A 58 6.79 -27.68 8.60
C LYS A 58 6.86 -28.30 10.00
N ASN A 59 5.76 -28.89 10.46
CA ASN A 59 5.81 -29.84 11.56
C ASN A 59 6.27 -31.18 10.95
N ASN A 60 7.51 -31.57 11.21
CA ASN A 60 7.93 -32.97 11.11
C ASN A 60 7.53 -33.65 12.41
N GLN A 61 6.58 -34.59 12.36
CA GLN A 61 6.42 -35.69 13.30
C GLN A 61 6.07 -36.95 12.50
#